data_AF-G1LE14-F1
#
_entry.id   AF-G1LE14-F1
#
_cell.length_a   1.000
_cell.length_b   1.000
_cell.length_c   1.000
_cell.angle_alpha   90.00
_cell.angle_beta   90.00
_cell.angle_gamma   90.00
#
_symmetry.space_group_name_H-M   'P 1'
#
loop_
_entity.id
_entity.type
_entity.pdbx_description
1 polymer ?
#
loop_
_entity_poly.entity_id
_entity_poly.type
_entity_poly.pdbx_seq_one_letter_code
_entity_poly.pdbx_strand_id
1 'polypeptide(L)'
;MEGAELAGKILSTWLTLVLCLILLPSVFGVSLGISEVYMKILVKTLEWATIRIEKGVPKESGLKNSASVGIIQRDESPMEKGLSGLRGRDFELSDVFYFSKKGLEAIVEDEVTQRFSSEELVSWNLLTRTNINFQYISLRLTMVWVLGVIVRYCVLLPLRVTLAFIGISLLVIGTTLVGQLPDSSLKNWLSELVHLTCCRICVRALSGTIHYHNKQYRPQKGGICVANHTSPIDVLILTTDGCYAMVGQVHGGLMGIIQRAMVKACPHVWFERSEMKDRHLVTKRLKEHIADKKKLPILIFPEGTCINNTSVMMFKKGSFEIGGTIHPVAIKYNPQFGDAFWNSSKYNMVSYLLRMMTSWAIVCDVWYMPPMTREEGEDAVQFANRVKSAIAVQGGLTELPWSRVLLQHGSKYRKWPAGRNENRDTSISLRAQDGRWACHFHLCPLARPQVM
;
A
#
# COMPACT_ATOMS: atom_id res chain seq x y z
N MET A 1 -42.30 3.11 24.92
CA MET A 1 -42.03 4.52 24.55
C MET A 1 -40.71 5.02 25.13
N GLU A 2 -40.39 4.74 26.41
CA GLU A 2 -39.13 5.17 27.04
C GLU A 2 -37.84 4.71 26.32
N GLY A 3 -37.79 3.45 25.85
CA GLY A 3 -36.60 2.94 25.16
C GLY A 3 -36.27 3.64 23.84
N ALA A 4 -37.30 4.06 23.09
CA ALA A 4 -37.11 4.78 21.83
C ALA A 4 -36.67 6.23 22.06
N GLU A 5 -37.19 6.88 23.11
CA GLU A 5 -36.78 8.22 23.50
C GLU A 5 -35.34 8.25 24.03
N LEU A 6 -34.97 7.26 24.85
CA LEU A 6 -33.60 7.10 25.34
C LEU A 6 -32.62 6.83 24.19
N ALA A 7 -32.97 5.93 23.26
CA ALA A 7 -32.16 5.68 22.07
C ALA A 7 -32.01 6.94 21.20
N GLY A 8 -33.07 7.72 21.05
CA GLY A 8 -33.03 9.01 20.36
C GLY A 8 -32.12 10.03 21.03
N LYS A 9 -32.17 10.15 22.37
CA LYS A 9 -31.28 11.02 23.15
C LYS A 9 -29.80 10.60 23.04
N ILE A 10 -29.52 9.29 23.11
CA ILE A 10 -28.16 8.76 22.93
C ILE A 10 -27.65 9.05 21.52
N LEU A 11 -28.46 8.79 20.50
CA LEU A 11 -28.09 9.05 19.10
C LEU A 11 -27.84 10.54 18.85
N SER A 12 -28.72 11.42 19.36
CA SER A 12 -28.57 12.87 19.23
C SER A 12 -27.28 13.35 19.89
N THR A 13 -27.04 12.95 21.14
CA THR A 13 -25.81 13.29 21.88
C THR A 13 -24.56 12.81 21.15
N TRP A 14 -24.59 11.57 20.64
CA TRP A 14 -23.50 11.01 19.85
C TRP A 14 -23.22 11.81 18.57
N LEU A 15 -24.26 12.14 17.81
CA LEU A 15 -24.14 12.95 16.60
C LEU A 15 -23.58 14.35 16.90
N THR A 16 -24.04 14.99 17.99
CA THR A 16 -23.49 16.29 18.43
C THR A 16 -22.01 16.17 18.78
N LEU A 17 -21.60 15.13 19.49
CA LEU A 17 -20.19 14.90 19.81
C LEU A 17 -19.35 14.68 18.55
N VAL A 18 -19.83 13.87 17.60
CA VAL A 18 -19.14 13.65 16.32
C VAL A 18 -19.02 14.95 15.53
N LEU A 19 -20.09 15.74 15.47
CA LEU A 19 -20.10 17.03 14.78
C LEU A 19 -19.06 18.00 15.39
N CYS A 20 -19.11 18.18 16.71
CA CYS A 20 -18.26 19.14 17.41
C CYS A 20 -16.79 18.70 17.50
N LEU A 21 -16.53 17.41 17.77
CA LEU A 21 -15.18 16.92 18.03
C LEU A 21 -14.45 16.43 16.77
N ILE A 22 -15.16 16.14 15.69
CA ILE A 22 -14.57 15.52 14.50
C ILE A 22 -14.86 16.32 13.24
N LEU A 23 -16.13 16.67 12.96
CA LEU A 23 -16.47 17.38 11.73
C LEU A 23 -15.87 18.79 11.71
N LEU A 24 -16.15 19.61 12.73
CA LEU A 24 -15.66 21.00 12.79
C LEU A 24 -14.12 21.08 12.72
N PRO A 25 -13.34 20.32 13.54
CA PRO A 25 -11.88 20.34 13.42
C PRO A 25 -11.37 19.81 12.07
N SER A 26 -12.09 18.88 11.42
CA SER A 26 -11.72 18.38 10.10
C SER A 26 -11.84 19.44 9.01
N VAL A 27 -12.86 20.31 9.08
CA VAL A 27 -13.04 21.45 8.16
C VAL A 27 -11.84 22.40 8.27
N PHE A 28 -11.48 22.79 9.50
CA PHE A 28 -10.37 23.73 9.74
C PHE A 28 -8.98 23.07 9.66
N GLY A 29 -8.90 21.74 9.57
CA GLY A 29 -7.63 21.02 9.57
C GLY A 29 -6.93 21.01 10.94
N VAL A 30 -7.67 21.25 12.02
CA VAL A 30 -7.15 21.30 13.39
C VAL A 30 -7.34 19.95 14.08
N SER A 31 -6.43 19.61 14.98
CA SER A 31 -6.55 18.49 15.92
C SER A 31 -6.92 19.03 17.29
N LEU A 32 -7.94 18.47 17.95
CA LEU A 32 -8.31 18.84 19.33
C LEU A 32 -7.39 18.19 20.39
N GLY A 33 -6.25 17.60 19.98
CA GLY A 33 -5.31 16.93 20.88
C GLY A 33 -5.78 15.56 21.41
N ILE A 34 -7.05 15.19 21.23
CA ILE A 34 -7.59 13.88 21.67
C ILE A 34 -6.79 12.71 21.06
N SER A 35 -6.50 12.79 19.76
CA SER A 35 -5.69 11.78 19.07
C SER A 35 -4.27 11.71 19.63
N GLU A 36 -3.67 12.85 20.00
CA GLU A 36 -2.31 12.87 20.57
C GLU A 36 -2.28 12.24 21.97
N VAL A 37 -3.29 12.50 22.79
CA VAL A 37 -3.43 11.84 24.11
C VAL A 37 -3.61 10.34 23.95
N TYR A 38 -4.49 9.90 23.04
CA TYR A 38 -4.67 8.49 22.70
C TYR A 38 -3.36 7.84 22.25
N MET A 39 -2.63 8.49 21.34
CA MET A 39 -1.35 7.98 20.85
C MET A 39 -0.29 7.90 21.95
N LYS A 40 -0.21 8.89 22.84
CA LYS A 40 0.71 8.87 24.01
C LYS A 40 0.41 7.70 24.95
N ILE A 41 -0.87 7.43 25.23
CA ILE A 41 -1.29 6.29 26.06
C ILE A 41 -0.95 4.97 25.36
N LEU A 42 -1.24 4.88 24.07
CA LEU A 42 -1.00 3.68 23.26
C LEU A 42 0.49 3.34 23.18
N VAL A 43 1.35 4.32 22.86
CA VAL A 43 2.81 4.15 22.81
C VAL A 43 3.34 3.64 24.14
N LYS A 44 3.00 4.30 25.26
CA LYS A 44 3.41 3.86 26.60
C LYS A 44 2.95 2.43 26.93
N THR A 45 1.74 2.06 26.49
CA THR A 45 1.20 0.71 26.70
C THR A 45 1.97 -0.33 25.90
N LEU A 46 2.27 -0.03 24.63
CA LEU A 46 3.03 -0.91 23.75
C LEU A 46 4.49 -1.06 24.22
N GLU A 47 5.17 0.04 24.58
CA GLU A 47 6.52 0.01 25.15
C GLU A 47 6.58 -0.83 26.42
N TRP A 48 5.63 -0.63 27.34
CA TRP A 48 5.53 -1.45 28.54
C TRP A 48 5.34 -2.94 28.22
N ALA A 49 4.50 -3.25 27.22
CA ALA A 49 4.27 -4.62 26.77
C ALA A 49 5.55 -5.23 26.18
N THR A 50 6.26 -4.50 25.32
CA THR A 50 7.53 -4.94 24.72
C THR A 50 8.59 -5.26 25.77
N ILE A 51 8.83 -4.36 26.74
CA ILE A 51 9.79 -4.57 27.82
C ILE A 51 9.47 -5.84 28.64
N ARG A 52 8.18 -6.13 28.84
CA ARG A 52 7.74 -7.33 29.58
C ARG A 52 7.99 -8.62 28.80
N ILE A 53 7.82 -8.57 27.48
CA ILE A 53 8.10 -9.70 26.60
C ILE A 53 9.60 -10.00 26.63
N GLU A 54 10.45 -8.99 26.44
CA GLU A 54 11.91 -9.15 26.45
C GLU A 54 12.43 -9.71 27.79
N LYS A 55 11.84 -9.29 28.91
CA LYS A 55 12.19 -9.82 30.25
C LYS A 55 11.69 -11.24 30.51
N GLY A 56 10.62 -11.68 29.84
CA GLY A 56 10.02 -13.01 30.01
C GLY A 56 10.64 -14.09 29.13
N VAL A 57 11.47 -13.69 28.15
CA VAL A 57 12.18 -14.58 27.23
C VAL A 57 13.48 -15.06 27.91
N PRO A 58 13.66 -16.38 28.16
CA PRO A 58 14.89 -16.89 28.80
C PRO A 58 16.15 -16.49 28.02
N LYS A 59 17.26 -16.21 28.73
CA LYS A 59 18.54 -15.75 28.14
C LYS A 59 19.08 -16.64 27.01
N GLU A 60 18.75 -17.94 26.99
CA GLU A 60 19.12 -18.85 25.88
C GLU A 60 18.38 -18.54 24.57
N SER A 61 17.17 -18.01 24.63
CA SER A 61 16.43 -17.53 23.45
C SER A 61 16.82 -16.12 23.02
N GLY A 62 17.49 -15.34 23.88
CA GLY A 62 18.08 -14.04 23.53
C GLY A 62 19.26 -14.16 22.56
N LEU A 63 20.05 -15.25 22.66
CA LEU A 63 21.09 -15.55 21.67
C LEU A 63 20.51 -15.99 20.32
N LYS A 64 19.34 -16.65 20.32
CA LYS A 64 18.61 -16.98 19.09
C LYS A 64 17.87 -15.77 18.49
N ASN A 65 17.39 -14.85 19.32
CA ASN A 65 16.63 -13.68 18.86
C ASN A 65 17.51 -12.48 18.48
N SER A 66 18.71 -12.36 19.06
CA SER A 66 19.73 -11.44 18.55
C SER A 66 20.40 -11.98 17.28
N ALA A 67 20.36 -13.30 17.07
CA ALA A 67 20.72 -13.92 15.80
C ALA A 67 19.57 -13.88 14.77
N SER A 68 18.31 -13.66 15.17
CA SER A 68 17.16 -13.65 14.26
C SER A 68 16.81 -12.29 13.67
N VAL A 69 17.61 -11.25 13.93
CA VAL A 69 17.60 -9.99 13.15
C VAL A 69 18.43 -10.14 11.85
N GLY A 70 19.08 -11.29 11.67
CA GLY A 70 19.66 -11.71 10.42
C GLY A 70 19.41 -13.18 10.16
N ILE A 71 18.41 -13.46 9.31
CA ILE A 71 18.38 -14.63 8.42
C ILE A 71 18.10 -15.95 9.16
N ILE A 72 17.28 -16.80 8.52
CA ILE A 72 17.20 -18.25 8.70
C ILE A 72 18.50 -18.82 9.28
N GLN A 73 18.44 -19.73 10.25
CA GLN A 73 19.63 -20.45 10.75
C GLN A 73 20.40 -20.97 9.55
N ARG A 74 21.48 -20.26 9.26
CA ARG A 74 22.17 -20.28 7.99
C ARG A 74 23.10 -21.47 8.07
N ASP A 75 22.74 -22.58 7.44
CA ASP A 75 23.78 -23.38 6.82
C ASP A 75 24.31 -22.51 5.67
N GLU A 76 25.25 -21.60 5.98
CA GLU A 76 26.10 -20.93 5.01
C GLU A 76 27.06 -21.95 4.35
N SER A 77 26.51 -23.03 3.81
CA SER A 77 27.06 -23.53 2.57
C SER A 77 26.46 -22.66 1.46
N PRO A 78 27.20 -21.65 0.92
CA PRO A 78 26.89 -21.19 -0.43
C PRO A 78 26.76 -22.44 -1.30
N MET A 79 25.88 -22.43 -2.30
CA MET A 79 25.69 -23.57 -3.21
C MET A 79 27.05 -24.10 -3.70
N GLU A 80 28.04 -23.20 -3.85
CA GLU A 80 29.46 -23.46 -4.10
C GLU A 80 30.18 -24.35 -3.05
N LYS A 81 29.93 -24.20 -1.75
CA LYS A 81 30.45 -25.10 -0.70
C LYS A 81 29.82 -26.49 -0.78
N GLY A 82 28.50 -26.58 -1.00
CA GLY A 82 27.82 -27.87 -1.24
C GLY A 82 28.36 -28.57 -2.51
N LEU A 83 28.57 -27.78 -3.57
CA LEU A 83 29.21 -28.22 -4.82
C LEU A 83 30.69 -28.60 -4.64
N SER A 84 31.42 -27.96 -3.73
CA SER A 84 32.83 -28.28 -3.46
C SER A 84 33.01 -29.65 -2.81
N GLY A 85 32.05 -30.10 -1.98
CA GLY A 85 32.02 -31.46 -1.44
C GLY A 85 31.56 -32.53 -2.45
N LEU A 86 30.95 -32.10 -3.56
CA LEU A 86 30.49 -32.95 -4.67
C LEU A 86 31.49 -32.98 -5.85
N ARG A 87 32.50 -32.10 -5.87
CA ARG A 87 33.57 -32.11 -6.89
C ARG A 87 34.43 -33.36 -6.70
N GLY A 88 34.16 -34.39 -7.51
CA GLY A 88 34.90 -35.65 -7.53
C GLY A 88 34.14 -36.86 -6.97
N ARG A 89 32.87 -36.72 -6.58
CA ARG A 89 31.97 -37.85 -6.27
C ARG A 89 30.96 -38.05 -7.41
N ASP A 90 30.55 -39.30 -7.61
CA ASP A 90 29.45 -39.62 -8.52
C ASP A 90 28.14 -39.03 -8.01
N PHE A 91 27.29 -38.57 -8.93
CA PHE A 91 26.00 -37.95 -8.61
C PHE A 91 25.04 -39.01 -8.03
N GLU A 92 24.59 -38.82 -6.80
CA GLU A 92 23.67 -39.73 -6.13
C GLU A 92 22.22 -39.27 -6.31
N LEU A 93 21.25 -40.20 -6.29
CA LEU A 93 19.82 -39.86 -6.41
C LEU A 93 19.32 -38.91 -5.28
N SER A 94 19.99 -38.95 -4.13
CA SER A 94 19.77 -38.06 -2.98
C SER A 94 20.07 -36.58 -3.31
N ASP A 95 21.00 -36.31 -4.23
CA ASP A 95 21.37 -34.96 -4.65
C ASP A 95 20.21 -34.24 -5.36
N VAL A 96 19.34 -34.99 -6.05
CA VAL A 96 18.14 -34.45 -6.70
C VAL A 96 17.20 -33.80 -5.68
N PHE A 97 17.02 -34.44 -4.52
CA PHE A 97 16.21 -33.88 -3.44
C PHE A 97 16.86 -32.64 -2.82
N TYR A 98 18.19 -32.63 -2.67
CA TYR A 98 18.93 -31.48 -2.19
C TYR A 98 18.78 -30.27 -3.13
N PHE A 99 19.03 -30.45 -4.43
CA PHE A 99 18.89 -29.37 -5.42
C PHE A 99 17.43 -28.92 -5.60
N SER A 100 16.47 -29.84 -5.54
CA SER A 100 15.04 -29.50 -5.58
C SER A 100 14.61 -28.69 -4.36
N LYS A 101 15.08 -29.07 -3.16
CA LYS A 101 14.88 -28.30 -1.93
C LYS A 101 15.51 -26.92 -2.03
N LYS A 102 16.77 -26.82 -2.45
CA LYS A 102 17.47 -25.54 -2.62
C LYS A 102 16.85 -24.65 -3.68
N GLY A 103 16.37 -25.22 -4.78
CA GLY A 103 15.62 -24.50 -5.80
C GLY A 103 14.28 -23.98 -5.30
N LEU A 104 13.55 -24.78 -4.50
CA LEU A 104 12.30 -24.35 -3.88
C LEU A 104 12.53 -23.27 -2.81
N GLU A 105 13.55 -23.43 -1.95
CA GLU A 105 13.98 -22.43 -0.98
C GLU A 105 14.31 -21.11 -1.68
N ALA A 106 15.11 -21.15 -2.77
CA ALA A 106 15.44 -19.94 -3.54
C ALA A 106 14.23 -19.27 -4.20
N ILE A 107 13.19 -20.02 -4.60
CA ILE A 107 11.95 -19.46 -5.16
C ILE A 107 11.09 -18.85 -4.06
N VAL A 108 10.97 -19.51 -2.90
CA VAL A 108 10.16 -19.05 -1.76
C VAL A 108 10.79 -17.84 -1.07
N GLU A 109 12.12 -17.82 -0.97
CA GLU A 109 12.93 -16.78 -0.33
C GLU A 109 13.34 -15.66 -1.30
N ASP A 110 12.81 -15.67 -2.53
CA ASP A 110 13.09 -14.62 -3.49
C ASP A 110 12.70 -13.25 -2.93
N GLU A 111 13.64 -12.29 -3.05
CA GLU A 111 13.54 -10.96 -2.46
C GLU A 111 12.28 -10.21 -2.90
N VAL A 112 11.71 -10.57 -4.05
CA VAL A 112 10.48 -10.00 -4.61
C VAL A 112 9.24 -10.57 -3.92
N THR A 113 9.15 -11.89 -3.74
CA THR A 113 7.93 -12.54 -3.20
C THR A 113 7.69 -12.12 -1.75
N GLN A 114 8.75 -11.93 -0.96
CA GLN A 114 8.62 -11.44 0.42
C GLN A 114 8.01 -10.04 0.51
N ARG A 115 8.16 -9.19 -0.52
CA ARG A 115 7.58 -7.83 -0.50
C ARG A 115 6.07 -7.79 -0.72
N PHE A 116 5.48 -8.92 -1.08
CA PHE A 116 4.03 -9.09 -1.16
C PHE A 116 3.43 -9.69 0.12
N SER A 117 4.22 -9.83 1.18
CA SER A 117 3.80 -10.29 2.50
C SER A 117 3.88 -9.18 3.53
N SER A 118 3.02 -9.24 4.57
CA SER A 118 3.06 -8.30 5.69
C SER A 118 4.47 -8.25 6.31
N GLU A 119 4.92 -7.06 6.66
CA GLU A 119 6.17 -6.87 7.40
C GLU A 119 6.06 -7.56 8.77
N GLU A 120 7.04 -8.42 9.09
CA GLU A 120 7.11 -9.08 10.40
C GLU A 120 7.75 -8.15 11.41
N LEU A 121 7.04 -7.91 12.51
CA LEU A 121 7.52 -7.04 13.58
C LEU A 121 8.42 -7.80 14.55
N VAL A 122 9.57 -7.22 14.86
CA VAL A 122 10.48 -7.72 15.91
C VAL A 122 9.81 -7.67 17.29
N SER A 123 8.98 -6.65 17.54
CA SER A 123 8.25 -6.45 18.80
C SER A 123 6.76 -6.72 18.64
N TRP A 124 6.14 -7.42 19.60
CA TRP A 124 4.70 -7.66 19.58
C TRP A 124 3.92 -6.38 19.90
N ASN A 125 2.97 -6.03 19.04
CA ASN A 125 2.09 -4.86 19.15
C ASN A 125 0.69 -5.19 19.70
N LEU A 126 0.53 -6.32 20.42
CA LEU A 126 -0.76 -6.82 20.92
C LEU A 126 -1.77 -7.16 19.81
N LEU A 127 -1.35 -7.25 18.55
CA LEU A 127 -2.15 -7.77 17.45
C LEU A 127 -1.64 -9.17 17.09
N THR A 128 -2.48 -10.18 17.30
CA THR A 128 -2.12 -11.59 17.05
C THR A 128 -1.86 -11.87 15.55
N ARG A 129 -2.41 -11.05 14.66
CA ARG A 129 -2.31 -11.23 13.20
C ARG A 129 -1.01 -10.70 12.57
N THR A 130 -0.21 -9.94 13.30
CA THR A 130 1.06 -9.35 12.82
C THR A 130 2.27 -10.03 13.45
N ASN A 131 2.08 -11.12 14.20
CA ASN A 131 3.16 -11.92 14.77
C ASN A 131 2.79 -13.40 14.66
N ILE A 132 3.60 -14.17 13.90
CA ILE A 132 3.35 -15.58 13.58
C ILE A 132 3.81 -16.51 14.71
N ASN A 133 4.73 -16.04 15.58
CA ASN A 133 5.38 -16.83 16.62
C ASN A 133 4.81 -16.51 18.02
N PHE A 134 3.48 -16.46 18.15
CA PHE A 134 2.86 -16.22 19.45
C PHE A 134 3.00 -17.46 20.35
N GLN A 135 3.93 -17.40 21.30
CA GLN A 135 3.95 -18.27 22.48
C GLN A 135 3.32 -17.53 23.66
N TYR A 136 2.64 -18.25 24.56
CA TYR A 136 2.11 -17.64 25.79
C TYR A 136 3.26 -17.09 26.65
N ILE A 137 3.24 -15.78 26.93
CA ILE A 137 4.33 -15.10 27.65
C ILE A 137 3.97 -14.88 29.12
N SER A 138 2.80 -14.28 29.42
CA SER A 138 2.36 -14.05 30.81
C SER A 138 0.86 -13.75 30.93
N LEU A 139 0.27 -14.10 32.08
CA LEU A 139 -1.15 -13.82 32.39
C LEU A 139 -1.49 -12.33 32.32
N ARG A 140 -0.59 -11.46 32.82
CA ARG A 140 -0.78 -9.99 32.81
C ARG A 140 -0.86 -9.44 31.39
N LEU A 141 0.01 -9.93 30.50
CA LEU A 141 0.03 -9.49 29.12
C LEU A 141 -1.20 -10.02 28.35
N THR A 142 -1.63 -11.25 28.65
CA THR A 142 -2.89 -11.79 28.13
C THR A 142 -4.10 -10.96 28.57
N MET A 143 -4.16 -10.52 29.83
CA MET A 143 -5.24 -9.62 30.30
C MET A 143 -5.25 -8.29 29.53
N VAL A 144 -4.09 -7.67 29.31
CA VAL A 144 -3.97 -6.44 28.51
C VAL A 144 -4.37 -6.67 27.05
N TRP A 145 -4.01 -7.82 26.49
CA TRP A 145 -4.45 -8.21 25.15
C TRP A 145 -5.96 -8.40 25.06
N VAL A 146 -6.59 -9.11 26.00
CA VAL A 146 -8.05 -9.29 26.07
C VAL A 146 -8.75 -7.93 26.19
N LEU A 147 -8.29 -7.07 27.09
CA LEU A 147 -8.79 -5.71 27.21
C LEU A 147 -8.65 -4.94 25.89
N GLY A 148 -7.51 -5.09 25.21
CA GLY A 148 -7.27 -4.50 23.90
C GLY A 148 -8.19 -5.01 22.81
N VAL A 149 -8.57 -6.30 22.84
CA VAL A 149 -9.60 -6.85 21.94
C VAL A 149 -10.95 -6.20 22.24
N ILE A 150 -11.37 -6.13 23.51
CA ILE A 150 -12.64 -5.50 23.90
C ILE A 150 -12.67 -4.04 23.43
N VAL A 151 -11.63 -3.26 23.70
CA VAL A 151 -11.54 -1.86 23.29
C VAL A 151 -11.60 -1.72 21.77
N ARG A 152 -10.84 -2.54 21.02
CA ARG A 152 -10.79 -2.45 19.54
C ARG A 152 -12.12 -2.82 18.89
N TYR A 153 -12.80 -3.86 19.36
CA TYR A 153 -13.99 -4.39 18.71
C TYR A 153 -15.30 -3.80 19.24
N CYS A 154 -15.39 -3.48 20.53
CA CYS A 154 -16.62 -2.96 21.13
C CYS A 154 -16.68 -1.42 21.18
N VAL A 155 -15.53 -0.73 21.13
CA VAL A 155 -15.46 0.74 21.22
C VAL A 155 -14.94 1.36 19.94
N LEU A 156 -13.72 1.01 19.52
CA LEU A 156 -13.09 1.64 18.35
C LEU A 156 -13.81 1.25 17.05
N LEU A 157 -14.06 -0.03 16.80
CA LEU A 157 -14.65 -0.47 15.54
C LEU A 157 -16.03 0.17 15.26
N PRO A 158 -17.01 0.18 16.18
CA PRO A 158 -18.29 0.85 15.95
C PRO A 158 -18.13 2.35 15.67
N LEU A 159 -17.33 3.05 16.48
CA LEU A 159 -17.01 4.46 16.27
C LEU A 159 -16.43 4.70 14.87
N ARG A 160 -15.43 3.90 14.48
CA ARG A 160 -14.75 4.02 13.18
C ARG A 160 -15.68 3.75 12.01
N VAL A 161 -16.56 2.74 12.12
CA VAL A 161 -17.58 2.47 11.11
C VAL A 161 -18.55 3.65 10.97
N THR A 162 -19.02 4.22 12.07
CA THR A 162 -19.88 5.41 12.04
C THR A 162 -19.19 6.60 11.40
N LEU A 163 -17.93 6.88 11.76
CA LEU A 163 -17.17 7.98 11.18
C LEU A 163 -16.88 7.77 9.69
N ALA A 164 -16.52 6.56 9.28
CA ALA A 164 -16.31 6.22 7.88
C ALA A 164 -17.61 6.39 7.08
N PHE A 165 -18.74 5.95 7.62
CA PHE A 165 -20.05 6.15 7.00
C PHE A 165 -20.37 7.63 6.82
N ILE A 166 -20.19 8.44 7.86
CA ILE A 166 -20.38 9.90 7.80
C ILE A 166 -19.44 10.53 6.76
N GLY A 167 -18.14 10.23 6.81
CA GLY A 167 -17.14 10.79 5.88
C GLY A 167 -17.43 10.45 4.42
N ILE A 168 -17.78 9.19 4.12
CA ILE A 168 -18.12 8.76 2.75
C ILE A 168 -19.45 9.38 2.30
N SER A 169 -20.44 9.46 3.18
CA SER A 169 -21.75 10.04 2.82
C SER A 169 -21.64 11.53 2.54
N LEU A 170 -20.90 12.27 3.39
CA LEU A 170 -20.59 13.67 3.17
C LEU A 170 -19.78 13.89 1.89
N LEU A 171 -18.86 12.98 1.55
CA LEU A 171 -18.14 13.05 0.28
C LEU A 171 -19.12 12.94 -0.88
N VAL A 172 -19.95 11.89 -0.92
CA VAL A 172 -20.88 11.63 -2.03
C VAL A 172 -21.90 12.76 -2.19
N ILE A 173 -22.50 13.21 -1.09
CA ILE A 173 -23.48 14.30 -1.08
C ILE A 173 -22.80 15.61 -1.45
N GLY A 174 -21.70 15.96 -0.77
CA GLY A 174 -20.98 17.21 -0.97
C GLY A 174 -20.46 17.37 -2.39
N THR A 175 -19.82 16.35 -2.98
CA THR A 175 -19.33 16.44 -4.36
C THR A 175 -20.47 16.45 -5.37
N THR A 176 -21.60 15.80 -5.08
CA THR A 176 -22.79 15.88 -5.95
C THR A 176 -23.39 17.28 -5.94
N LEU A 177 -23.50 17.93 -4.78
CA LEU A 177 -24.01 19.30 -4.65
C LEU A 177 -23.05 20.30 -5.31
N VAL A 178 -21.75 20.21 -5.03
CA VAL A 178 -20.74 21.08 -5.66
C VAL A 178 -20.71 20.88 -7.18
N GLY A 179 -20.94 19.66 -7.67
CA GLY A 179 -20.97 19.37 -9.10
C GLY A 179 -22.12 20.05 -9.86
N GLN A 180 -23.19 20.47 -9.18
CA GLN A 180 -24.29 21.24 -9.77
C GLN A 180 -23.95 22.72 -9.97
N LEU A 181 -22.85 23.20 -9.37
CA LEU A 181 -22.40 24.58 -9.53
C LEU A 181 -21.73 24.80 -10.89
N PRO A 182 -21.84 26.01 -11.47
CA PRO A 182 -21.11 26.38 -12.68
C PRO A 182 -19.60 26.41 -12.43
N ASP A 183 -18.83 26.14 -13.47
CA ASP A 183 -17.38 26.13 -13.40
C ASP A 183 -16.84 27.52 -13.03
N SER A 184 -16.33 27.61 -11.80
CA SER A 184 -15.91 28.86 -11.17
C SER A 184 -14.80 28.57 -10.15
N SER A 185 -14.09 29.62 -9.74
CA SER A 185 -13.11 29.52 -8.64
C SER A 185 -13.76 29.05 -7.34
N LEU A 186 -15.00 29.48 -7.08
CA LEU A 186 -15.78 29.05 -5.91
C LEU A 186 -16.08 27.55 -5.94
N LYS A 187 -16.52 27.01 -7.09
CA LYS A 187 -16.75 25.56 -7.26
C LYS A 187 -15.47 24.77 -6.96
N ASN A 188 -14.33 25.21 -7.49
CA ASN A 188 -13.05 24.55 -7.26
C ASN A 188 -12.66 24.58 -5.78
N TRP A 189 -12.78 25.74 -5.12
CA TRP A 189 -12.49 25.88 -3.69
C TRP A 189 -13.41 25.01 -2.83
N LEU A 190 -14.73 25.01 -3.09
CA LEU A 190 -15.69 24.15 -2.40
C LEU A 190 -15.41 22.67 -2.64
N SER A 191 -15.05 22.29 -3.86
CA SER A 191 -14.69 20.92 -4.21
C SER A 191 -13.47 20.45 -3.43
N GLU A 192 -12.40 21.26 -3.39
CA GLU A 192 -11.20 20.98 -2.60
C GLU A 192 -11.53 20.90 -1.10
N LEU A 193 -12.34 21.82 -0.58
CA LEU A 193 -12.78 21.82 0.83
C LEU A 193 -13.55 20.55 1.21
N VAL A 194 -14.50 20.13 0.37
CA VAL A 194 -15.29 18.90 0.58
C VAL A 194 -14.37 17.68 0.58
N HIS A 195 -13.48 17.55 -0.41
CA HIS A 195 -12.55 16.43 -0.51
C HIS A 195 -11.61 16.38 0.71
N LEU A 196 -10.99 17.51 1.07
CA LEU A 196 -10.10 17.60 2.23
C LEU A 196 -10.84 17.20 3.51
N THR A 197 -12.01 17.79 3.76
CA THR A 197 -12.79 17.54 4.98
C THR A 197 -13.20 16.07 5.08
N CYS A 198 -13.73 15.49 4.01
CA CYS A 198 -14.21 14.11 4.04
C CYS A 198 -13.05 13.11 4.16
N CYS A 199 -11.94 13.31 3.44
CA CYS A 199 -10.75 12.45 3.60
C CYS A 199 -10.15 12.56 5.00
N ARG A 200 -10.14 13.76 5.59
CA ARG A 200 -9.73 14.01 6.98
C ARG A 200 -10.59 13.27 8.00
N ILE A 201 -11.91 13.18 7.77
CA ILE A 201 -12.82 12.37 8.61
C ILE A 201 -12.51 10.89 8.42
N CYS A 202 -12.36 10.41 7.19
CA CYS A 202 -12.04 9.01 6.89
C CYS A 202 -10.69 8.58 7.51
N VAL A 203 -9.66 9.42 7.48
CA VAL A 203 -8.37 9.15 8.13
C VAL A 203 -8.53 9.15 9.65
N ARG A 204 -9.27 10.10 10.25
CA ARG A 204 -9.60 10.07 11.68
C ARG A 204 -10.39 8.80 12.06
N ALA A 205 -11.24 8.30 11.18
CA ALA A 205 -11.94 7.02 11.33
C ALA A 205 -10.99 5.80 11.31
N LEU A 206 -9.72 5.94 10.95
CA LEU A 206 -8.70 4.89 11.10
C LEU A 206 -7.75 5.18 12.27
N SER A 207 -8.08 6.17 13.10
CA SER A 207 -7.13 6.78 14.06
C SER A 207 -5.81 7.14 13.38
N GLY A 208 -5.92 7.70 12.17
CA GLY A 208 -4.79 8.06 11.34
C GLY A 208 -4.03 9.25 11.90
N THR A 209 -2.72 9.10 12.13
CA THR A 209 -1.81 10.18 12.50
C THR A 209 -0.77 10.30 11.39
N ILE A 210 -0.77 11.44 10.70
CA ILE A 210 0.08 11.67 9.53
C ILE A 210 1.04 12.81 9.85
N HIS A 211 2.34 12.54 9.78
CA HIS A 211 3.38 13.56 9.92
C HIS A 211 3.83 14.00 8.53
N TYR A 212 3.62 15.27 8.24
CA TYR A 212 3.97 15.86 6.97
C TYR A 212 5.28 16.62 7.07
N HIS A 213 6.24 16.24 6.24
CA HIS A 213 7.57 16.81 6.17
C HIS A 213 7.73 17.58 4.86
N ASN A 214 8.48 18.68 4.90
CA ASN A 214 8.82 19.50 3.73
C ASN A 214 7.62 20.01 2.91
N LYS A 215 6.59 20.51 3.59
CA LYS A 215 5.33 21.00 2.99
C LYS A 215 5.52 22.03 1.86
N GLN A 216 6.65 22.73 1.81
CA GLN A 216 7.01 23.64 0.72
C GLN A 216 7.09 22.94 -0.65
N TYR A 217 7.36 21.63 -0.68
CA TYR A 217 7.45 20.85 -1.92
C TYR A 217 6.17 20.10 -2.29
N ARG A 218 5.04 20.43 -1.65
CA ARG A 218 3.75 19.85 -2.01
C ARG A 218 3.49 19.90 -3.52
N PRO A 219 2.90 18.84 -4.11
CA PRO A 219 2.58 18.80 -5.52
C PRO A 219 1.72 19.99 -5.96
N GLN A 220 2.13 20.66 -7.02
CA GLN A 220 1.48 21.87 -7.52
C GLN A 220 0.51 21.56 -8.67
N LYS A 221 -0.47 22.44 -8.90
CA LYS A 221 -1.43 22.31 -10.00
C LYS A 221 -0.72 22.22 -11.36
N GLY A 222 -1.21 21.35 -12.24
CA GLY A 222 -0.57 21.04 -13.52
C GLY A 222 0.74 20.24 -13.44
N GLY A 223 1.05 19.64 -12.28
CA GLY A 223 2.15 18.70 -12.06
C GLY A 223 1.67 17.25 -11.88
N ILE A 224 2.62 16.35 -11.61
CA ILE A 224 2.36 14.93 -11.35
C ILE A 224 2.95 14.57 -9.99
N CYS A 225 2.12 14.12 -9.05
CA CYS A 225 2.54 13.54 -7.79
C CYS A 225 2.87 12.06 -7.99
N VAL A 226 4.10 11.66 -7.68
CA VAL A 226 4.55 10.27 -7.74
C VAL A 226 4.88 9.80 -6.34
N ALA A 227 4.25 8.71 -5.88
CA ALA A 227 4.48 8.15 -4.57
C ALA A 227 4.71 6.64 -4.60
N ASN A 228 5.43 6.11 -3.61
CA ASN A 228 5.40 4.67 -3.34
C ASN A 228 4.01 4.24 -2.84
N HIS A 229 3.67 2.97 -3.02
CA HIS A 229 2.32 2.47 -2.80
C HIS A 229 2.29 1.24 -1.88
N THR A 230 1.73 1.42 -0.68
CA THR A 230 1.57 0.34 0.29
C THR A 230 0.10 -0.05 0.46
N SER A 231 -0.82 0.88 0.21
CA SER A 231 -2.24 0.69 0.50
C SER A 231 -3.17 1.55 -0.38
N PRO A 232 -4.40 1.10 -0.68
CA PRO A 232 -5.44 1.96 -1.22
C PRO A 232 -5.71 3.23 -0.40
N ILE A 233 -5.48 3.20 0.91
CA ILE A 233 -5.68 4.36 1.78
C ILE A 233 -4.60 5.42 1.59
N ASP A 234 -3.52 5.16 0.85
CA ASP A 234 -2.49 6.16 0.50
C ASP A 234 -3.13 7.39 -0.17
N VAL A 235 -4.15 7.18 -1.00
CA VAL A 235 -4.94 8.26 -1.62
C VAL A 235 -5.62 9.12 -0.57
N LEU A 236 -6.26 8.49 0.43
CA LEU A 236 -6.94 9.21 1.51
C LEU A 236 -5.93 10.00 2.34
N ILE A 237 -4.79 9.37 2.68
CA ILE A 237 -3.70 9.99 3.44
C ILE A 237 -3.22 11.25 2.74
N LEU A 238 -2.77 11.14 1.48
CA LEU A 238 -2.29 12.30 0.72
C LEU A 238 -3.38 13.37 0.57
N THR A 239 -4.64 12.95 0.36
CA THR A 239 -5.77 13.88 0.16
C THR A 239 -6.12 14.67 1.43
N THR A 240 -5.58 14.34 2.61
CA THR A 240 -5.81 15.15 3.82
C THR A 240 -5.03 16.47 3.85
N ASP A 241 -3.99 16.60 3.03
CA ASP A 241 -3.06 17.75 3.01
C ASP A 241 -2.99 18.49 1.66
N GLY A 242 -3.52 17.89 0.60
CA GLY A 242 -3.74 18.53 -0.71
C GLY A 242 -4.64 17.68 -1.61
N CYS A 243 -5.36 18.27 -2.55
CA CYS A 243 -6.24 17.51 -3.45
C CYS A 243 -5.50 17.05 -4.72
N TYR A 244 -5.87 15.86 -5.22
CA TYR A 244 -5.26 15.26 -6.39
C TYR A 244 -6.31 14.80 -7.40
N ALA A 245 -5.99 14.95 -8.69
CA ALA A 245 -6.67 14.22 -9.74
C ALA A 245 -6.20 12.76 -9.70
N MET A 246 -7.14 11.84 -9.67
CA MET A 246 -6.84 10.41 -9.56
C MET A 246 -6.87 9.79 -10.95
N VAL A 247 -6.02 8.78 -11.15
CA VAL A 247 -6.01 7.97 -12.35
C VAL A 247 -6.33 6.53 -11.99
N GLY A 248 -7.30 5.94 -12.67
CA GLY A 248 -7.59 4.53 -12.44
C GLY A 248 -8.63 3.95 -13.38
N GLN A 249 -8.95 2.69 -13.14
CA GLN A 249 -10.02 2.02 -13.86
C GLN A 249 -11.39 2.40 -13.28
N VAL A 250 -12.42 2.44 -14.12
CA VAL A 250 -13.82 2.50 -13.66
C VAL A 250 -14.19 1.20 -12.94
N HIS A 251 -14.83 1.33 -11.78
CA HIS A 251 -15.33 0.23 -10.97
C HIS A 251 -16.86 0.27 -10.84
N GLY A 252 -17.47 -0.89 -10.58
CA GLY A 252 -18.88 -1.03 -10.23
C GLY A 252 -19.14 -0.91 -8.73
N GLY A 253 -20.38 -1.19 -8.32
CA GLY A 253 -20.80 -1.24 -6.91
C GLY A 253 -20.60 0.08 -6.15
N LEU A 254 -20.34 0.00 -4.85
CA LEU A 254 -20.12 1.16 -3.97
C LEU A 254 -18.93 2.03 -4.45
N MET A 255 -17.83 1.41 -4.86
CA MET A 255 -16.66 2.14 -5.39
C MET A 255 -17.04 2.95 -6.63
N GLY A 256 -17.86 2.38 -7.52
CA GLY A 256 -18.38 3.11 -8.67
C GLY A 256 -19.27 4.30 -8.30
N ILE A 257 -20.07 4.20 -7.23
CA ILE A 257 -20.87 5.33 -6.73
C ILE A 257 -19.95 6.46 -6.26
N ILE A 258 -18.93 6.13 -5.47
CA ILE A 258 -17.95 7.10 -4.97
C ILE A 258 -17.19 7.73 -6.15
N GLN A 259 -16.68 6.94 -7.09
CA GLN A 259 -15.98 7.44 -8.29
C GLN A 259 -16.87 8.41 -9.09
N ARG A 260 -18.13 8.03 -9.37
CA ARG A 260 -19.08 8.89 -10.09
C ARG A 260 -19.37 10.18 -9.33
N ALA A 261 -19.49 10.13 -8.00
CA ALA A 261 -19.71 11.33 -7.20
C ALA A 261 -18.49 12.25 -7.22
N MET A 262 -17.27 11.72 -7.12
CA MET A 262 -16.03 12.52 -7.12
C MET A 262 -15.80 13.22 -8.46
N VAL A 263 -16.08 12.55 -9.60
CA VAL A 263 -15.94 13.13 -10.95
C VAL A 263 -16.81 14.39 -11.15
N LYS A 264 -17.97 14.46 -10.48
CA LYS A 264 -18.86 15.63 -10.59
C LYS A 264 -18.21 16.90 -10.04
N ALA A 265 -17.34 16.79 -9.04
CA ALA A 265 -16.73 17.94 -8.38
C ALA A 265 -15.28 18.19 -8.82
N CYS A 266 -14.57 17.17 -9.32
CA CYS A 266 -13.18 17.26 -9.74
C CYS A 266 -12.93 16.38 -10.97
N PRO A 267 -12.16 16.86 -11.99
CA PRO A 267 -11.86 16.08 -13.20
C PRO A 267 -10.84 14.97 -12.92
N HIS A 268 -11.28 13.89 -12.27
CA HIS A 268 -10.50 12.66 -12.16
C HIS A 268 -10.47 11.92 -13.51
N VAL A 269 -9.36 11.27 -13.82
CA VAL A 269 -9.14 10.57 -15.09
C VAL A 269 -9.42 9.09 -14.90
N TRP A 270 -10.63 8.66 -15.23
CA TRP A 270 -11.00 7.24 -15.20
C TRP A 270 -10.98 6.65 -16.60
N PHE A 271 -10.48 5.43 -16.71
CA PHE A 271 -10.42 4.69 -17.96
C PHE A 271 -11.27 3.43 -17.87
N GLU A 272 -11.89 3.09 -19.00
CA GLU A 272 -12.48 1.77 -19.14
C GLU A 272 -11.41 0.68 -19.25
N ARG A 273 -11.78 -0.57 -18.94
CA ARG A 273 -10.83 -1.70 -19.00
C ARG A 273 -10.28 -1.92 -20.42
N SER A 274 -11.07 -1.61 -21.44
CA SER A 274 -10.68 -1.63 -22.86
C SER A 274 -9.65 -0.53 -23.16
N GLU A 275 -9.92 0.71 -22.73
CA GLU A 275 -9.08 1.88 -22.95
C GLU A 275 -7.72 1.79 -22.24
N MET A 276 -7.67 1.18 -21.05
CA MET A 276 -6.41 0.98 -20.31
C MET A 276 -5.37 0.15 -21.07
N LYS A 277 -5.78 -0.62 -22.09
CA LYS A 277 -4.87 -1.36 -22.96
C LYS A 277 -4.19 -0.45 -23.99
N ASP A 278 -4.80 0.68 -24.34
CA ASP A 278 -4.25 1.66 -25.27
C ASP A 278 -3.37 2.68 -24.53
N ARG A 279 -2.06 2.42 -24.57
CA ARG A 279 -1.04 3.27 -23.95
C ARG A 279 -0.99 4.68 -24.55
N HIS A 280 -1.30 4.83 -25.85
CA HIS A 280 -1.28 6.13 -26.50
C HIS A 280 -2.44 6.98 -26.02
N LEU A 281 -3.64 6.41 -25.94
CA LEU A 281 -4.82 7.10 -25.40
C LEU A 281 -4.60 7.55 -23.94
N VAL A 282 -4.10 6.65 -23.09
CA VAL A 282 -3.80 6.97 -21.68
C VAL A 282 -2.79 8.11 -21.60
N THR A 283 -1.67 8.01 -22.33
CA THR A 283 -0.61 9.03 -22.31
C THR A 283 -1.12 10.37 -22.83
N LYS A 284 -1.95 10.37 -23.89
CA LYS A 284 -2.54 11.58 -24.47
C LYS A 284 -3.45 12.30 -23.46
N ARG A 285 -4.39 11.59 -22.82
CA ARG A 285 -5.30 12.20 -21.81
C ARG A 285 -4.53 12.76 -20.61
N LEU A 286 -3.47 12.06 -20.17
CA LEU A 286 -2.63 12.56 -19.07
C LEU A 286 -1.84 13.81 -19.48
N LYS A 287 -1.31 13.85 -20.71
CA LYS A 287 -0.65 15.04 -21.28
C LYS A 287 -1.59 16.24 -21.37
N GLU A 288 -2.82 16.04 -21.85
CA GLU A 288 -3.84 17.08 -21.92
C GLU A 288 -4.24 17.60 -20.53
N HIS A 289 -4.28 16.73 -19.52
CA HIS A 289 -4.56 17.14 -18.14
C HIS A 289 -3.45 18.00 -17.54
N ILE A 290 -2.17 17.63 -17.71
CA ILE A 290 -1.03 18.41 -17.16
C ILE A 290 -0.75 19.71 -17.93
N ALA A 291 -1.24 19.81 -19.17
CA ALA A 291 -1.14 21.03 -19.97
C ALA A 291 -1.96 22.18 -19.35
N ASP A 292 -3.09 21.85 -18.71
CA ASP A 292 -3.89 22.81 -17.97
C ASP A 292 -3.35 23.01 -16.55
N LYS A 293 -2.65 24.13 -16.34
CA LYS A 293 -2.05 24.48 -15.04
C LYS A 293 -3.05 24.84 -13.96
N LYS A 294 -4.35 24.93 -14.27
CA LYS A 294 -5.41 25.14 -13.27
C LYS A 294 -5.93 23.83 -12.67
N LYS A 295 -5.67 22.68 -13.30
CA LYS A 295 -6.13 21.37 -12.82
C LYS A 295 -5.26 20.87 -11.68
N LEU A 296 -5.88 20.07 -10.80
CA LEU A 296 -5.18 19.41 -9.69
C LEU A 296 -4.03 18.53 -10.20
N PRO A 297 -2.94 18.39 -9.42
CA PRO A 297 -1.87 17.47 -9.76
C PRO A 297 -2.39 16.05 -9.90
N ILE A 298 -1.86 15.32 -10.87
CA ILE A 298 -2.22 13.91 -11.08
C ILE A 298 -1.48 13.07 -10.04
N LEU A 299 -2.18 12.25 -9.26
CA LEU A 299 -1.57 11.27 -8.37
C LEU A 299 -1.37 9.94 -9.09
N ILE A 300 -0.11 9.48 -9.13
CA ILE A 300 0.29 8.23 -9.76
C ILE A 300 1.13 7.41 -8.79
N PHE A 301 0.79 6.12 -8.69
CA PHE A 301 1.57 5.10 -7.99
C PHE A 301 2.25 4.19 -9.03
N PRO A 302 3.47 4.53 -9.51
CA PRO A 302 4.08 3.89 -10.67
C PRO A 302 4.50 2.43 -10.45
N GLU A 303 4.55 1.95 -9.21
CA GLU A 303 4.66 0.51 -8.90
C GLU A 303 3.48 -0.27 -9.52
N GLY A 304 2.29 0.35 -9.48
CA GLY A 304 1.02 -0.19 -9.98
C GLY A 304 0.60 -1.51 -9.31
N THR A 305 1.06 -1.72 -8.09
CA THR A 305 0.59 -2.70 -7.10
C THR A 305 0.92 -2.15 -5.72
N CYS A 306 0.24 -2.63 -4.68
CA CYS A 306 0.63 -2.36 -3.30
C CYS A 306 1.82 -3.25 -2.92
N ILE A 307 2.82 -2.68 -2.26
CA ILE A 307 4.03 -3.34 -1.78
C ILE A 307 4.17 -3.13 -0.29
N ASN A 308 4.72 -4.13 0.40
CA ASN A 308 4.95 -4.00 1.83
C ASN A 308 5.91 -2.84 2.10
N ASN A 309 5.72 -2.20 3.25
CA ASN A 309 6.31 -0.92 3.63
C ASN A 309 7.84 -0.95 3.86
N THR A 310 8.55 -1.89 3.24
CA THR A 310 9.99 -2.15 3.45
C THR A 310 10.84 -1.81 2.23
N SER A 311 10.24 -1.76 1.03
CA SER A 311 10.95 -1.57 -0.23
C SER A 311 10.11 -0.80 -1.24
N VAL A 312 10.78 -0.24 -2.26
CA VAL A 312 10.10 0.34 -3.43
C VAL A 312 10.37 -0.54 -4.65
N MET A 313 9.30 -0.96 -5.32
CA MET A 313 9.42 -1.75 -6.56
C MET A 313 9.81 -0.90 -7.76
N MET A 314 10.07 -1.56 -8.89
CA MET A 314 10.27 -0.87 -10.16
C MET A 314 9.09 0.03 -10.51
N PHE A 315 9.43 1.26 -10.88
CA PHE A 315 8.47 2.21 -11.43
C PHE A 315 8.22 1.94 -12.91
N LYS A 316 6.95 1.90 -13.30
CA LYS A 316 6.55 1.73 -14.69
C LYS A 316 6.90 2.98 -15.50
N LYS A 317 7.73 2.80 -16.53
CA LYS A 317 8.22 3.88 -17.41
C LYS A 317 7.12 4.76 -18.02
N GLY A 318 5.93 4.21 -18.25
CA GLY A 318 4.83 4.94 -18.90
C GLY A 318 4.42 6.21 -18.15
N SER A 319 4.54 6.22 -16.81
CA SER A 319 4.27 7.41 -15.99
C SER A 319 5.29 8.55 -16.19
N PHE A 320 6.47 8.23 -16.72
CA PHE A 320 7.58 9.16 -16.93
C PHE A 320 7.74 9.56 -18.41
N GLU A 321 6.97 8.96 -19.33
CA GLU A 321 6.87 9.32 -20.75
C GLU A 321 5.85 10.47 -21.01
N ILE A 322 5.03 10.79 -20.01
CA ILE A 322 4.00 11.84 -20.08
C ILE A 322 4.64 13.23 -20.18
N GLY A 323 5.82 13.42 -19.57
CA GLY A 323 6.46 14.72 -19.43
C GLY A 323 5.84 15.57 -18.30
N GLY A 324 6.34 16.79 -18.13
CA GLY A 324 5.96 17.68 -17.03
C GLY A 324 6.80 17.51 -15.76
N THR A 325 6.42 18.24 -14.71
CA THR A 325 7.12 18.25 -13.43
C THR A 325 6.62 17.13 -12.54
N ILE A 326 7.52 16.24 -12.12
CA ILE A 326 7.24 15.20 -11.13
C ILE A 326 7.49 15.79 -9.74
N HIS A 327 6.56 15.59 -8.83
CA HIS A 327 6.69 15.86 -7.41
C HIS A 327 6.78 14.52 -6.68
N PRO A 328 7.99 14.07 -6.32
CA PRO A 328 8.17 12.81 -5.62
C PRO A 328 7.66 12.91 -4.18
N VAL A 329 7.02 11.85 -3.70
CA VAL A 329 6.51 11.75 -2.32
C VAL A 329 6.86 10.38 -1.75
N ALA A 330 7.50 10.35 -0.59
CA ALA A 330 7.73 9.12 0.16
C ALA A 330 6.70 8.99 1.27
N ILE A 331 6.08 7.82 1.37
CA ILE A 331 5.15 7.43 2.43
C ILE A 331 5.79 6.27 3.20
N LYS A 332 5.98 6.43 4.50
CA LYS A 332 6.44 5.34 5.38
C LYS A 332 5.44 5.15 6.51
N TYR A 333 4.87 3.96 6.59
CA TYR A 333 4.03 3.56 7.71
C TYR A 333 4.88 3.12 8.90
N ASN A 334 4.36 3.32 10.10
CA ASN A 334 4.90 2.69 11.30
C ASN A 334 4.08 1.41 11.60
N PRO A 335 4.64 0.22 11.30
CA PRO A 335 3.93 -1.05 11.45
C PRO A 335 3.63 -1.39 12.93
N GLN A 336 4.27 -0.71 13.90
CA GLN A 336 4.03 -0.89 15.34
C GLN A 336 2.56 -0.69 15.72
N PHE A 337 1.83 0.21 15.07
CA PHE A 337 0.44 0.50 15.43
C PHE A 337 -0.59 -0.30 14.63
N GLY A 338 -0.19 -0.78 13.46
CA GLY A 338 -1.04 -1.51 12.54
C GLY A 338 -0.35 -1.73 11.20
N ASP A 339 -0.59 -2.89 10.61
CA ASP A 339 -0.12 -3.20 9.26
C ASP A 339 -1.06 -2.60 8.23
N ALA A 340 -0.58 -1.59 7.51
CA ALA A 340 -1.32 -0.89 6.46
C ALA A 340 -1.31 -1.63 5.12
N PHE A 341 -0.41 -2.60 4.93
CA PHE A 341 -0.21 -3.24 3.64
C PHE A 341 -1.44 -4.01 3.14
N TRP A 342 -1.83 -3.75 1.90
CA TRP A 342 -2.89 -4.52 1.23
C TRP A 342 -2.32 -5.62 0.34
N ASN A 343 -2.48 -6.86 0.78
CA ASN A 343 -2.31 -8.03 -0.08
C ASN A 343 -3.64 -8.39 -0.75
N SER A 344 -3.78 -8.06 -2.03
CA SER A 344 -4.99 -8.32 -2.82
C SER A 344 -5.25 -9.81 -3.07
N SER A 345 -4.21 -10.65 -3.05
CA SER A 345 -4.33 -12.10 -3.24
C SER A 345 -4.90 -12.81 -2.01
N LYS A 346 -4.71 -12.22 -0.83
CA LYS A 346 -5.16 -12.79 0.46
C LYS A 346 -6.45 -12.17 0.98
N TYR A 347 -6.65 -10.87 0.77
CA TYR A 347 -7.77 -10.13 1.35
C TYR A 347 -8.54 -9.35 0.29
N ASN A 348 -9.86 -9.54 0.28
CA ASN A 348 -10.77 -8.62 -0.39
C ASN A 348 -10.80 -7.26 0.34
N MET A 349 -11.31 -6.23 -0.33
CA MET A 349 -11.35 -4.86 0.20
C MET A 349 -12.07 -4.75 1.55
N VAL A 350 -13.20 -5.44 1.73
CA VAL A 350 -13.97 -5.36 2.99
C VAL A 350 -13.20 -5.99 4.15
N SER A 351 -12.63 -7.18 3.95
CA SER A 351 -11.77 -7.84 4.94
C SER A 351 -10.55 -6.99 5.27
N TYR A 352 -9.93 -6.38 4.26
CA TYR A 352 -8.82 -5.45 4.43
C TYR A 352 -9.23 -4.21 5.25
N LEU A 353 -10.35 -3.56 4.93
CA LEU A 353 -10.85 -2.40 5.67
C LEU A 353 -11.20 -2.74 7.12
N LEU A 354 -11.85 -3.87 7.37
CA LEU A 354 -12.11 -4.35 8.74
C LEU A 354 -10.82 -4.62 9.51
N ARG A 355 -9.80 -5.16 8.83
CA ARG A 355 -8.46 -5.32 9.40
C ARG A 355 -7.88 -3.95 9.78
N MET A 356 -7.93 -2.96 8.91
CA MET A 356 -7.49 -1.59 9.22
C MET A 356 -8.27 -0.95 10.37
N MET A 357 -9.61 -1.04 10.34
CA MET A 357 -10.50 -0.49 11.37
C MET A 357 -10.36 -1.18 12.73
N THR A 358 -9.74 -2.36 12.79
CA THR A 358 -9.44 -3.07 14.04
C THR A 358 -7.95 -3.00 14.43
N SER A 359 -7.10 -2.25 13.69
CA SER A 359 -5.73 -1.92 14.13
C SER A 359 -5.75 -0.89 15.27
N TRP A 360 -4.65 -0.65 15.97
CA TRP A 360 -4.62 0.37 17.01
C TRP A 360 -4.68 1.78 16.44
N ALA A 361 -3.85 2.07 15.45
CA ALA A 361 -3.82 3.32 14.72
C ALA A 361 -3.11 3.11 13.39
N ILE A 362 -3.29 4.05 12.46
CA ILE A 362 -2.51 4.11 11.23
C ILE A 362 -1.59 5.32 11.35
N VAL A 363 -0.31 5.07 11.60
CA VAL A 363 0.69 6.14 11.73
C VAL A 363 1.60 6.09 10.53
N CYS A 364 1.80 7.23 9.88
CA CYS A 364 2.73 7.33 8.77
C CYS A 364 3.36 8.71 8.68
N ASP A 365 4.52 8.72 8.04
CA ASP A 365 5.26 9.91 7.68
C ASP A 365 5.19 10.09 6.17
N VAL A 366 4.94 11.32 5.74
CA VAL A 366 4.83 11.73 4.34
C VAL A 366 5.87 12.82 4.08
N TRP A 367 6.86 12.51 3.26
CA TRP A 367 7.88 13.48 2.84
C TRP A 367 7.62 13.94 1.42
N TYR A 368 7.40 15.24 1.28
CA TYR A 368 7.40 15.90 -0.02
C TYR A 368 8.85 16.21 -0.43
N MET A 369 9.24 15.86 -1.66
CA MET A 369 10.59 16.09 -2.17
C MET A 369 10.61 17.18 -3.24
N PRO A 370 11.77 17.84 -3.46
CA PRO A 370 11.92 18.83 -4.52
C PRO A 370 11.40 18.32 -5.88
N PRO A 371 10.75 19.18 -6.67
CA PRO A 371 10.25 18.80 -7.98
C PRO A 371 11.40 18.35 -8.89
N MET A 372 11.16 17.30 -9.67
CA MET A 372 12.12 16.72 -10.59
C MET A 372 11.56 16.78 -12.01
N THR A 373 12.41 17.19 -12.95
CA THR A 373 12.17 17.10 -14.39
C THR A 373 13.22 16.20 -15.02
N ARG A 374 12.89 15.66 -16.20
CA ARG A 374 13.84 14.85 -16.96
C ARG A 374 15.04 15.72 -17.35
N GLU A 375 16.24 15.21 -17.09
CA GLU A 375 17.50 15.87 -17.43
C GLU A 375 17.84 15.73 -18.92
N GLU A 376 18.79 16.53 -19.41
CA GLU A 376 19.24 16.44 -20.79
C GLU A 376 19.97 15.11 -21.02
N GLY A 377 19.58 14.37 -22.07
CA GLY A 377 20.12 13.04 -22.35
C GLY A 377 19.57 11.90 -21.46
N GLU A 378 18.74 12.21 -20.46
CA GLU A 378 18.11 11.20 -19.59
C GLU A 378 16.90 10.55 -20.28
N ASP A 379 16.87 9.22 -20.37
CA ASP A 379 15.70 8.50 -20.86
C ASP A 379 14.59 8.36 -19.77
N ALA A 380 13.39 7.91 -20.17
CA ALA A 380 12.27 7.80 -19.22
C ALA A 380 12.50 6.73 -18.12
N VAL A 381 13.34 5.73 -18.37
CA VAL A 381 13.65 4.67 -17.41
C VAL A 381 14.69 5.15 -16.40
N GLN A 382 15.72 5.87 -16.85
CA GLN A 382 16.71 6.53 -16.01
C GLN A 382 16.02 7.56 -15.10
N PHE A 383 15.11 8.38 -15.65
CA PHE A 383 14.33 9.32 -14.86
C PHE A 383 13.44 8.62 -13.82
N ALA A 384 12.75 7.55 -14.22
CA ALA A 384 11.95 6.75 -13.28
C ALA A 384 12.81 6.18 -12.15
N ASN A 385 14.01 5.68 -12.45
CA ASN A 385 14.94 5.16 -11.46
C ASN A 385 15.44 6.26 -10.53
N ARG A 386 15.81 7.44 -11.04
CA ARG A 386 16.27 8.56 -10.22
C ARG A 386 15.19 9.02 -9.24
N VAL A 387 13.92 9.11 -9.69
CA VAL A 387 12.77 9.43 -8.82
C VAL A 387 12.51 8.32 -7.81
N LYS A 388 12.60 7.04 -8.23
CA LYS A 388 12.45 5.88 -7.34
C LYS A 388 13.52 5.90 -6.24
N SER A 389 14.79 6.11 -6.60
CA SER A 389 15.90 6.16 -5.64
C SER A 389 15.73 7.33 -4.66
N ALA A 390 15.27 8.49 -5.11
CA ALA A 390 14.96 9.61 -4.22
C ALA A 390 13.87 9.24 -3.19
N ILE A 391 12.77 8.60 -3.63
CA ILE A 391 11.70 8.11 -2.73
C ILE A 391 12.22 7.05 -1.77
N ALA A 392 13.00 6.08 -2.26
CA ALA A 392 13.51 4.98 -1.47
C ALA A 392 14.47 5.49 -0.37
N VAL A 393 15.42 6.36 -0.73
CA VAL A 393 16.36 6.98 0.22
C VAL A 393 15.62 7.82 1.26
N GLN A 394 14.69 8.68 0.83
CA GLN A 394 13.95 9.55 1.75
C GLN A 394 13.05 8.76 2.72
N GLY A 395 12.44 7.68 2.25
CA GLY A 395 11.55 6.82 3.06
C GLY A 395 12.28 5.75 3.87
N GLY A 396 13.61 5.61 3.75
CA GLY A 396 14.36 4.49 4.35
C GLY A 396 13.86 3.14 3.87
N LEU A 397 13.56 3.02 2.57
CA LEU A 397 13.06 1.82 1.91
C LEU A 397 14.18 1.19 1.09
N THR A 398 14.25 -0.14 1.07
CA THR A 398 15.20 -0.85 0.22
C THR A 398 14.83 -0.65 -1.25
N GLU A 399 15.78 -0.18 -2.04
CA GLU A 399 15.63 -0.16 -3.50
C GLU A 399 15.88 -1.57 -4.05
N LEU A 400 14.88 -2.15 -4.71
CA LEU A 400 15.09 -3.43 -5.39
C LEU A 400 15.70 -3.18 -6.78
N PRO A 401 16.91 -3.73 -7.06
CA PRO A 401 17.53 -3.61 -8.36
C PRO A 401 16.78 -4.48 -9.38
N TRP A 402 16.60 -3.94 -10.57
CA TRP A 402 16.10 -4.73 -11.68
C TRP A 402 17.27 -5.35 -12.42
N SER A 403 17.51 -6.63 -12.19
CA SER A 403 18.23 -7.43 -13.18
C SER A 403 17.20 -8.09 -14.10
N ARG A 404 17.26 -7.75 -15.39
CA ARG A 404 16.62 -8.47 -16.52
C ARG A 404 16.94 -9.99 -16.51
N VAL A 405 17.91 -10.39 -15.69
CA VAL A 405 18.39 -11.73 -15.39
C VAL A 405 17.34 -12.59 -14.67
N LEU A 406 16.54 -12.05 -13.73
CA LEU A 406 15.55 -12.86 -13.00
C LEU A 406 14.41 -13.36 -13.90
N LEU A 407 13.93 -12.52 -14.83
CA LEU A 407 12.93 -12.95 -15.83
C LEU A 407 13.53 -13.82 -16.95
N GLN A 408 14.81 -13.63 -17.30
CA GLN A 408 15.47 -14.51 -18.26
C GLN A 408 15.75 -15.91 -17.68
N HIS A 409 16.04 -16.04 -16.39
CA HIS A 409 16.21 -17.36 -15.77
C HIS A 409 14.88 -18.11 -15.69
N GLY A 410 13.75 -17.47 -15.38
CA GLY A 410 12.44 -18.12 -15.46
C GLY A 410 11.98 -18.52 -16.89
N SER A 411 12.49 -17.84 -17.92
CA SER A 411 12.13 -18.13 -19.32
C SER A 411 13.13 -19.01 -20.08
N LYS A 412 14.41 -19.07 -19.67
CA LYS A 412 15.45 -19.88 -20.33
C LYS A 412 15.47 -21.34 -19.90
N TYR A 413 14.90 -21.70 -18.73
CA TYR A 413 14.73 -23.10 -18.34
C TYR A 413 13.60 -23.85 -19.10
N ARG A 414 13.03 -23.24 -20.16
CA ARG A 414 11.98 -23.86 -20.98
C ARG A 414 12.43 -24.25 -22.40
N LYS A 415 13.72 -24.16 -22.72
CA LYS A 415 14.27 -24.65 -24.00
C LYS A 415 15.63 -25.31 -23.80
N TRP A 416 15.60 -26.59 -23.41
CA TRP A 416 16.67 -27.52 -23.77
C TRP A 416 16.42 -28.05 -25.19
N PRO A 417 17.44 -28.16 -26.06
CA PRO A 417 17.30 -28.85 -27.32
C PRO A 417 17.29 -30.36 -27.04
N ALA A 418 16.11 -30.96 -26.99
CA ALA A 418 15.99 -32.42 -27.04
C ALA A 418 16.39 -32.87 -28.45
N GLY A 419 17.55 -33.50 -28.55
CA GLY A 419 17.91 -34.32 -29.70
C GLY A 419 16.88 -35.43 -29.90
N ARG A 420 16.62 -35.73 -31.16
CA ARG A 420 15.83 -36.84 -31.71
C ARG A 420 15.74 -38.06 -30.77
N ASN A 421 14.51 -38.44 -30.39
CA ASN A 421 13.96 -39.75 -30.70
C ASN A 421 12.45 -39.83 -30.49
N GLU A 422 11.86 -40.74 -31.26
CA GLU A 422 10.44 -41.00 -31.50
C GLU A 422 9.58 -41.32 -30.26
N ASN A 423 8.27 -41.03 -30.45
CA ASN A 423 7.11 -41.71 -29.88
C ASN A 423 6.93 -41.73 -28.34
N ARG A 424 6.01 -40.91 -27.84
CA ARG A 424 4.64 -41.32 -27.44
C ARG A 424 3.90 -40.17 -26.79
N ASP A 425 2.62 -40.08 -27.13
CA ASP A 425 1.61 -39.20 -26.56
C ASP A 425 1.58 -39.21 -25.03
N THR A 426 1.59 -38.02 -24.43
CA THR A 426 0.79 -37.65 -23.23
C THR A 426 0.98 -36.16 -22.95
N SER A 427 0.21 -35.32 -23.64
CA SER A 427 0.09 -33.90 -23.31
C SER A 427 -0.89 -33.72 -22.15
N ILE A 428 -0.37 -33.61 -20.92
CA ILE A 428 -1.15 -33.08 -19.80
C ILE A 428 -1.20 -31.56 -19.95
N SER A 429 -2.27 -31.10 -20.58
CA SER A 429 -2.68 -29.69 -20.64
C SER A 429 -3.15 -29.24 -19.25
N LEU A 430 -2.29 -28.54 -18.49
CA LEU A 430 -2.75 -27.68 -17.40
C LEU A 430 -3.30 -26.38 -17.99
N ARG A 431 -4.59 -26.44 -18.31
CA ARG A 431 -5.44 -25.32 -18.71
C ARG A 431 -5.62 -24.42 -17.47
N ALA A 432 -4.97 -23.27 -17.42
CA ALA A 432 -5.27 -22.23 -16.45
C ALA A 432 -6.63 -21.60 -16.82
N GLN A 433 -7.69 -22.05 -16.14
CA GLN A 433 -9.00 -21.43 -16.17
C GLN A 433 -9.15 -20.44 -15.00
N ASP A 434 -9.64 -19.25 -15.37
CA ASP A 434 -10.39 -18.27 -14.59
C ASP A 434 -9.63 -17.57 -13.44
N GLY A 435 -9.25 -16.30 -13.53
CA GLY A 435 -10.08 -15.17 -13.91
C GLY A 435 -10.70 -14.54 -12.65
N ARG A 436 -9.98 -13.60 -11.99
CA ARG A 436 -10.52 -12.45 -11.21
C ARG A 436 -9.46 -11.70 -10.38
N TRP A 437 -9.44 -10.37 -10.59
CA TRP A 437 -8.95 -9.29 -9.70
C TRP A 437 -7.45 -9.20 -9.34
N ALA A 438 -6.69 -8.49 -10.18
CA ALA A 438 -5.57 -7.66 -9.76
C ALA A 438 -5.39 -6.51 -10.76
N CYS A 439 -4.94 -5.35 -10.28
CA CYS A 439 -4.62 -4.17 -11.10
C CYS A 439 -3.50 -4.52 -12.11
N HIS A 440 -3.88 -4.98 -13.31
CA HIS A 440 -2.94 -5.31 -14.37
C HIS A 440 -2.62 -4.08 -15.21
N PHE A 441 -1.49 -3.44 -14.91
CA PHE A 441 -0.67 -2.84 -15.96
C PHE A 441 0.13 -3.96 -16.63
N HIS A 442 -0.48 -4.67 -17.59
CA HIS A 442 0.27 -5.59 -18.44
C HIS A 442 0.90 -4.88 -19.64
N LEU A 443 2.12 -4.44 -19.35
CA LEU A 443 3.26 -4.14 -20.20
C LEU A 443 3.73 -5.15 -21.27
N CYS A 444 2.91 -5.88 -22.05
CA CYS A 444 3.44 -6.98 -22.89
C CYS A 444 4.51 -6.53 -23.93
N PRO A 445 5.54 -7.36 -24.25
CA PRO A 445 6.69 -6.97 -25.05
C PRO A 445 6.42 -7.01 -26.56
N LEU A 446 7.16 -6.15 -27.25
CA LEU A 446 7.25 -5.93 -28.70
C LEU A 446 6.93 -7.15 -29.57
N ALA A 447 5.95 -6.97 -30.46
CA ALA A 447 5.77 -7.77 -31.66
C ALA A 447 7.06 -7.71 -32.50
N ARG A 448 7.59 -8.87 -32.92
CA ARG A 448 8.55 -8.94 -34.04
C ARG A 448 7.78 -8.74 -35.35
N PRO A 449 8.38 -8.09 -36.35
CA PRO A 449 7.76 -7.92 -37.66
C PRO A 449 7.69 -9.28 -38.38
N GLN A 450 6.52 -9.61 -38.93
CA GLN A 450 6.42 -10.60 -40.01
C GLN A 450 7.01 -9.95 -41.26
N VAL A 451 8.10 -10.52 -41.75
CA VAL A 451 8.53 -10.37 -43.15
C VAL A 451 7.60 -11.26 -43.99
N MET A 452 7.24 -10.75 -45.18
CA MET A 452 6.28 -11.28 -46.16
C MET A 452 6.14 -12.80 -46.24
#